data_AF-A0A816QFZ3-F1
#
_entry.id   AF-A0A816QFZ3-F1
#
_cell.length_a   1.000
_cell.length_b   1.000
_cell.length_c   1.000
_cell.angle_alpha   90.00
_cell.angle_beta   90.00
_cell.angle_gamma   90.00
#
_symmetry.space_group_name_H-M   'P 1'
#
loop_
_entity.id
_entity.type
_entity.pdbx_description
1 polymer ?
#
loop_
_entity_poly.entity_id
_entity_poly.type
_entity_poly.pdbx_seq_one_letter_code
_entity_poly.pdbx_strand_id
1 'polypeptide(L)' 'MSAQKIQLASLILAFVLLFAQSTATCHYRFPPSGRPCTKNADCKNVCTQPEEDRTFLLCLTGIPLLGRCCCLAP' A
#
# COMPACT_ATOMS: atom_id res chain seq x y z
N MET A 1 42.85 -5.83 1.87
CA MET A 1 41.58 -6.61 1.81
C MET A 1 40.48 -6.13 2.78
N SER A 2 40.68 -5.09 3.61
CA SER A 2 39.65 -4.64 4.58
C SER A 2 38.70 -3.54 4.06
N ALA A 3 39.20 -2.57 3.28
CA ALA A 3 38.43 -1.42 2.80
C ALA A 3 37.26 -1.79 1.85
N GLN A 4 37.46 -2.78 0.98
CA GLN A 4 36.42 -3.25 0.04
C GLN A 4 35.19 -3.83 0.76
N LYS A 5 35.38 -4.48 1.91
CA LYS A 5 34.27 -5.04 2.70
C LYS A 5 33.41 -3.94 3.34
N ILE A 6 34.03 -2.85 3.79
CA ILE A 6 33.34 -1.73 4.44
C ILE A 6 32.54 -0.92 3.40
N GLN A 7 33.11 -0.71 2.21
CA GLN A 7 32.39 -0.07 1.10
C GLN A 7 31.16 -0.88 0.67
N LEU A 8 31.29 -2.20 0.54
CA LEU A 8 30.17 -3.05 0.15
C LEU A 8 29.03 -3.03 1.19
N ALA A 9 29.38 -3.13 2.48
CA ALA A 9 28.40 -3.07 3.56
C ALA A 9 27.66 -1.72 3.60
N SER A 10 28.37 -0.62 3.38
CA SER A 10 27.77 0.73 3.34
C SER A 10 26.82 0.91 2.15
N LEU A 11 27.17 0.32 1.00
CA LEU A 11 26.34 0.37 -0.20
C LEU A 11 25.05 -0.45 -0.05
N ILE A 12 25.15 -1.63 0.58
CA ILE A 12 23.99 -2.46 0.92
C ILE A 12 23.09 -1.73 1.91
N LEU A 13 23.66 -1.08 2.93
CA LEU A 13 22.88 -0.33 3.92
C LEU A 13 22.15 0.87 3.29
N ALA A 14 22.83 1.63 2.42
CA ALA A 14 22.22 2.73 1.67
C ALA A 14 21.11 2.24 0.74
N PHE A 15 21.30 1.09 0.07
CA PHE A 15 20.27 0.45 -0.73
C PHE A 15 19.06 0.12 0.15
N VAL A 16 19.23 -0.65 1.23
CA VAL A 16 18.13 -1.02 2.14
C VAL A 16 17.37 0.20 2.66
N LEU A 17 18.06 1.28 3.02
CA LEU A 17 17.41 2.52 3.48
C LEU A 17 16.59 3.22 2.38
N LEU A 18 17.05 3.17 1.13
CA LEU A 18 16.32 3.73 -0.03
C LEU A 18 15.09 2.89 -0.39
N PHE A 19 15.15 1.56 -0.29
CA PHE A 19 14.01 0.68 -0.60
C PHE A 19 13.02 0.53 0.55
N ALA A 20 13.42 0.80 1.80
CA ALA A 20 12.52 0.79 2.95
C ALA A 20 11.50 1.95 2.95
N GLN A 21 11.66 2.96 2.09
CA GLN A 21 10.78 4.14 2.03
C GLN A 21 9.49 3.94 1.24
N SER A 22 9.21 2.76 0.68
CA SER A 22 7.89 2.48 0.09
C SER A 22 6.86 2.20 1.21
N THR A 23 6.50 3.25 1.96
CA THR A 23 5.54 3.20 3.09
C THR A 23 4.09 3.26 2.65
N ALA A 24 3.78 2.77 1.45
CA ALA A 24 2.43 2.82 0.93
C ALA A 24 1.48 2.11 1.90
N THR A 25 0.63 2.89 2.56
CA THR A 25 -0.23 2.45 3.65
C THR A 25 -1.65 2.32 3.13
N CYS A 26 -2.31 1.24 3.55
CA CYS A 26 -3.67 0.96 3.15
C CYS A 26 -4.67 1.57 4.14
N HIS A 27 -5.45 2.56 3.69
CA HIS A 27 -6.60 3.07 4.45
C HIS A 27 -7.84 2.24 4.13
N TYR A 28 -8.33 1.49 5.11
CA TYR A 28 -9.48 0.61 4.93
C TYR A 28 -10.80 1.35 5.07
N ARG A 29 -11.59 1.39 3.98
CA ARG A 29 -12.90 2.05 3.96
C ARG A 29 -13.99 1.08 3.58
N PHE A 30 -15.16 1.23 4.20
CA PHE A 30 -16.35 0.51 3.78
C PHE A 30 -17.04 1.31 2.64
N PRO A 31 -17.58 0.66 1.60
CA PRO A 31 -18.31 1.37 0.56
C PRO A 31 -19.51 2.15 1.13
N PRO A 32 -19.79 3.37 0.64
CA PRO A 32 -20.87 4.23 1.17
C PRO A 32 -22.26 3.68 0.88
N SER A 33 -22.39 2.71 -0.03
CA SER A 33 -23.64 2.00 -0.33
C SER A 33 -24.14 1.14 0.84
N GLY A 34 -23.34 0.98 1.89
CA GLY A 34 -23.65 0.07 3.01
C GLY A 34 -23.53 -1.40 2.65
N ARG A 35 -23.07 -1.72 1.43
CA ARG A 35 -22.77 -3.09 0.99
C ARG A 35 -21.26 -3.33 1.00
N PRO A 36 -20.80 -4.51 1.44
CA PRO A 36 -19.40 -4.88 1.33
C PRO A 36 -18.98 -4.89 -0.14
N CYS A 37 -17.75 -4.47 -0.42
CA CYS A 37 -17.19 -4.63 -1.75
C CYS A 37 -17.11 -6.13 -2.10
N THR A 38 -17.28 -6.45 -3.38
CA THR A 38 -17.12 -7.82 -3.90
C THR A 38 -16.07 -7.89 -5.01
N LYS A 39 -15.80 -6.76 -5.66
CA LYS A 39 -14.85 -6.61 -6.75
C LYS A 39 -14.06 -5.33 -6.56
N ASN A 40 -12.84 -5.28 -7.10
CA ASN A 40 -11.98 -4.10 -7.03
C ASN A 40 -12.66 -2.84 -7.62
N ALA A 41 -13.47 -2.99 -8.66
CA ALA A 41 -14.21 -1.88 -9.26
C ALA A 41 -15.17 -1.17 -8.28
N ASP A 42 -15.68 -1.88 -7.27
CA ASP A 42 -16.57 -1.31 -6.25
C ASP A 42 -15.86 -0.22 -5.41
N CYS A 43 -14.52 -0.25 -5.37
CA CYS A 43 -13.70 0.68 -4.61
C CYS A 43 -13.39 1.99 -5.33
N LYS A 44 -13.72 2.09 -6.63
CA LYS A 44 -13.39 3.26 -7.48
C LYS A 44 -13.90 4.59 -6.91
N ASN A 45 -15.10 4.58 -6.34
CA ASN A 45 -15.74 5.76 -5.76
C ASN A 45 -15.61 5.80 -4.22
N VAL A 46 -14.83 4.88 -3.65
CA VAL A 46 -14.56 4.82 -2.20
C VAL A 46 -13.23 5.51 -1.90
N CYS A 47 -12.21 5.27 -2.72
CA CYS A 47 -10.89 5.86 -2.60
C CYS A 47 -10.82 7.17 -3.40
N THR A 48 -11.38 8.24 -2.83
CA THR A 48 -11.53 9.53 -3.51
C THR A 48 -10.68 10.64 -2.90
N GLN A 49 -9.95 10.38 -1.82
CA GLN A 49 -9.13 11.42 -1.20
C GLN A 49 -7.98 11.84 -2.11
N PRO A 50 -7.51 13.10 -2.00
CA PRO A 50 -6.47 13.64 -2.90
C PRO A 50 -5.15 12.87 -2.83
N GLU A 51 -4.87 12.26 -1.68
CA GLU A 51 -3.61 11.60 -1.35
C GLU A 51 -3.63 10.11 -1.68
N GLU A 52 -4.80 9.58 -2.06
CA GLU A 52 -4.99 8.16 -2.40
C GLU A 52 -4.68 7.90 -3.87
N ASP A 53 -4.02 6.78 -4.16
CA ASP A 53 -3.77 6.30 -5.51
C ASP A 53 -5.07 5.80 -6.15
N ARG A 54 -5.62 6.60 -7.07
CA ARG A 54 -6.85 6.29 -7.80
C ARG A 54 -6.72 5.14 -8.80
N THR A 55 -5.51 4.72 -9.11
CA THR A 55 -5.24 3.56 -9.98
C THR A 55 -5.22 2.26 -9.20
N PHE A 56 -4.96 2.33 -7.89
CA PHE A 56 -4.96 1.18 -7.00
C PHE A 56 -6.35 0.98 -6.38
N LEU A 57 -7.07 -0.03 -6.87
CA LEU A 57 -8.37 -0.43 -6.34
C LEU A 57 -8.30 -1.88 -5.88
N LEU A 58 -8.46 -2.09 -4.57
CA LEU A 58 -8.44 -3.44 -4.00
C LEU A 58 -9.62 -3.63 -3.05
N CYS A 59 -10.45 -4.62 -3.36
CA CYS A 59 -11.47 -5.10 -2.46
C CYS A 59 -10.95 -6.28 -1.63
N LEU A 60 -11.07 -6.20 -0.32
CA LEU A 60 -10.60 -7.23 0.59
C LEU A 60 -11.69 -8.28 0.81
N THR A 61 -11.40 -9.51 0.41
CA THR A 61 -12.31 -10.65 0.55
C THR A 61 -11.98 -11.56 1.75
N GLY A 62 -10.96 -11.19 2.54
CA GLY A 62 -10.50 -11.95 3.70
C GLY A 62 -10.85 -11.29 5.04
N ILE A 63 -11.12 -12.11 6.06
CA ILE A 63 -11.31 -11.66 7.46
C ILE A 63 -9.95 -11.16 8.00
N PRO A 64 -9.91 -10.07 8.81
CA PRO A 64 -11.03 -9.33 9.41
C PRO A 64 -11.55 -8.15 8.57
N LEU A 65 -11.00 -7.94 7.37
CA LEU A 65 -11.26 -6.75 6.55
C LEU A 65 -12.23 -7.02 5.41
N LEU A 66 -12.96 -8.13 5.49
CA LEU A 66 -13.92 -8.59 4.48
C LEU A 66 -14.87 -7.46 4.09
N GLY A 67 -14.98 -7.20 2.79
CA GLY A 67 -15.87 -6.21 2.23
C GLY A 67 -15.38 -4.77 2.31
N ARG A 68 -14.15 -4.53 2.76
CA ARG A 68 -13.54 -3.20 2.79
C ARG A 68 -12.65 -2.96 1.57
N CYS A 69 -12.60 -1.72 1.14
CA CYS A 69 -11.68 -1.24 0.13
C CYS A 69 -10.36 -0.80 0.78
N CYS A 70 -9.26 -1.19 0.15
CA CYS A 70 -7.94 -0.68 0.47
C CYS A 70 -7.65 0.54 -0.39
N CYS A 71 -7.60 1.72 0.23
CA CYS A 71 -7.21 2.96 -0.43
C CYS A 71 -5.74 3.22 -0.13
N LEU A 72 -4.87 2.98 -1.11
CA LEU A 72 -3.43 3.11 -0.94
C LEU A 72 -3.06 4.59 -0.92
N ALA A 73 -2.37 5.03 0.11
CA ALA A 73 -1.74 6.34 0.20
C ALA A 73 -0.24 6.17 0.41
N PRO A 74 0.62 7.07 -0.13
CA PRO A 74 2.07 7.01 0.02
C PRO A 74 2.54 7.19 1.47
#